data_AF-A0A956NRR6-F1
#
_entry.id   AF-A0A956NRR6-F1
#
_cell.length_a   1.000
_cell.length_b   1.000
_cell.length_c   1.000
_cell.angle_alpha   90.00
_cell.angle_beta   90.00
_cell.angle_gamma   90.00
#
_symmetry.space_group_name_H-M   'P 1'
#
loop_
_entity.id
_entity.type
_entity.pdbx_description
1 polymer ?
#
loop_
_entity_poly.entity_id
_entity_poly.type
_entity_poly.pdbx_seq_one_letter_code
_entity_poly.pdbx_strand_id
1 'polypeptide(L)'
;VTGIDYAYAAPDTVAAGEAEIAFHNAGTVLHEVKLIALRPGVDLATVLPLARVDTGWAAYREPTSGILTARPGERTPGRLLVTFEAGRHYLLICHFADTDDAPLHSELGMAKVLVVR
;
A
#
# COMPACT_ATOMS: atom_id res chain seq x y z
N VAL A 1 -9.91 -2.69 0.58
CA VAL A 1 -8.63 -3.37 0.92
C VAL A 1 -8.79 -4.00 2.29
N THR A 2 -8.37 -5.25 2.45
CA THR A 2 -8.37 -5.93 3.76
C THR A 2 -6.95 -6.33 4.13
N GLY A 3 -6.50 -5.95 5.33
CA GLY A 3 -5.26 -6.45 5.92
C GLY A 3 -5.51 -7.81 6.57
N ILE A 4 -4.65 -8.79 6.30
CA ILE A 4 -4.68 -10.13 6.88
C ILE A 4 -3.28 -10.44 7.41
N ASP A 5 -3.05 -9.99 8.64
CA ASP A 5 -1.71 -9.86 9.23
C ASP A 5 -0.79 -9.10 8.25
N TYR A 6 0.40 -9.63 7.93
CA TYR A 6 1.37 -8.93 7.09
C TYR A 6 1.11 -9.05 5.58
N ALA A 7 -0.16 -9.03 5.15
CA ALA A 7 -0.55 -9.08 3.73
C ALA A 7 -1.83 -8.30 3.45
N TYR A 8 -2.02 -7.94 2.17
CA TYR A 8 -3.26 -7.33 1.69
C TYR A 8 -4.07 -8.29 0.82
N ALA A 9 -5.33 -8.49 1.20
CA ALA A 9 -6.37 -8.97 0.31
C ALA A 9 -7.01 -7.77 -0.42
N ALA A 10 -6.68 -7.64 -1.70
CA ALA A 10 -7.23 -6.64 -2.62
C ALA A 10 -7.11 -7.17 -4.07
N PRO A 11 -7.82 -6.57 -5.04
CA PRO A 11 -7.63 -6.90 -6.46
C PRO A 11 -6.20 -6.66 -6.92
N ASP A 12 -5.72 -7.39 -7.92
CA ASP A 12 -4.44 -7.06 -8.58
C ASP A 12 -4.58 -5.86 -9.52
N THR A 13 -5.80 -5.65 -10.03
CA THR A 13 -6.08 -4.62 -11.03
C THR A 13 -7.36 -3.86 -10.74
N VAL A 14 -7.38 -2.59 -11.13
CA VAL A 14 -8.52 -1.67 -10.98
C VAL A 14 -8.74 -0.90 -12.28
N ALA A 15 -9.94 -0.37 -12.48
CA ALA A 15 -10.23 0.52 -13.60
C ALA A 15 -9.62 1.91 -13.37
N ALA A 16 -9.25 2.59 -14.46
CA ALA A 16 -8.94 4.01 -14.43
C ALA A 16 -10.16 4.86 -14.03
N GLY A 17 -9.90 6.04 -13.48
CA GLY A 17 -10.93 6.99 -13.03
C GLY A 17 -11.06 7.09 -11.52
N GLU A 18 -12.14 7.71 -11.07
CA GLU A 18 -12.39 7.94 -9.64
C GLU A 18 -12.75 6.65 -8.91
N ALA A 19 -12.15 6.47 -7.74
CA ALA A 19 -12.42 5.36 -6.86
C ALA A 19 -12.24 5.77 -5.40
N GLU A 20 -12.91 5.03 -4.53
CA GLU A 20 -12.70 5.12 -3.08
C GLU A 20 -11.92 3.91 -2.57
N ILE A 21 -10.93 4.16 -1.75
CA ILE A 21 -10.25 3.11 -0.98
C ILE A 21 -10.80 3.12 0.44
N ALA A 22 -11.37 1.98 0.83
CA ALA A 22 -11.71 1.64 2.21
C ALA A 22 -10.73 0.59 2.76
N PHE A 23 -10.44 0.67 4.06
CA PHE A 23 -9.57 -0.28 4.74
C PHE A 23 -10.26 -0.97 5.92
N HIS A 24 -10.12 -2.30 5.97
CA HIS A 24 -10.50 -3.16 7.08
C HIS A 24 -9.28 -3.96 7.52
N ASN A 25 -8.90 -3.89 8.79
CA ASN A 25 -7.84 -4.71 9.33
C ASN A 25 -8.44 -5.96 9.97
N ALA A 26 -8.31 -7.10 9.31
CA ALA A 26 -8.71 -8.41 9.83
C ALA A 26 -7.53 -9.18 10.45
N GLY A 27 -6.36 -8.55 10.57
CA GLY A 27 -5.17 -9.09 11.22
C GLY A 27 -5.13 -8.83 12.73
N THR A 28 -3.99 -9.17 13.33
CA THR A 28 -3.78 -9.17 14.78
C THR A 28 -2.99 -7.98 15.32
N VAL A 29 -2.40 -7.15 14.45
CA VAL A 29 -1.61 -5.96 14.82
C VAL A 29 -2.10 -4.69 14.11
N LEU A 30 -1.60 -3.51 14.50
CA LEU A 30 -1.95 -2.24 13.85
C LEU A 30 -1.42 -2.21 12.41
N HIS A 31 -2.26 -1.83 11.45
CA HIS A 31 -1.83 -1.67 10.07
C HIS A 31 -2.22 -0.32 9.47
N GLU A 32 -1.40 0.12 8.53
CA GLU A 32 -1.71 1.22 7.62
C GLU A 32 -1.87 0.70 6.19
N VAL A 33 -2.59 1.43 5.36
CA VAL A 33 -2.51 1.37 3.89
C VAL A 33 -1.99 2.72 3.43
N LYS A 34 -0.72 2.77 3.01
CA LYS A 34 -0.22 3.90 2.21
C LYS A 34 -0.48 3.62 0.75
N LEU A 35 -1.15 4.55 0.08
CA LEU A 35 -1.29 4.53 -1.36
C LEU A 35 -0.24 5.43 -2.00
N ILE A 36 0.58 4.86 -2.88
CA ILE A 36 1.69 5.56 -3.50
C ILE A 36 1.67 5.28 -5.00
N ALA A 37 1.51 6.32 -5.82
CA ALA A 37 1.71 6.19 -7.26
C ALA A 37 3.19 5.96 -7.56
N LEU A 38 3.49 4.98 -8.39
CA LEU A 38 4.82 4.79 -8.95
C LEU A 38 5.01 5.70 -10.15
N ARG A 39 6.23 6.16 -10.42
CA ARG A 39 6.51 6.95 -11.61
C ARG A 39 6.34 6.10 -12.88
N PRO A 40 6.00 6.71 -14.04
CA PRO A 40 5.84 5.95 -15.27
C PRO A 40 7.13 5.22 -15.66
N GLY A 41 7.00 3.99 -16.14
CA GLY A 41 8.12 3.20 -16.68
C GLY A 41 9.06 2.58 -15.63
N VAL A 42 8.76 2.70 -14.33
CA VAL A 42 9.60 2.04 -13.32
C VAL A 42 9.46 0.53 -13.39
N ASP A 43 10.61 -0.15 -13.28
CA ASP A 43 10.64 -1.61 -13.17
C ASP A 43 10.26 -2.03 -11.74
N LEU A 44 9.16 -2.78 -11.62
CA LEU A 44 8.67 -3.28 -10.33
C LEU A 44 9.68 -4.20 -9.65
N ALA A 45 10.47 -4.98 -10.41
CA ALA A 45 11.47 -5.87 -9.83
C ALA A 45 12.60 -5.08 -9.15
N THR A 46 12.92 -3.89 -9.68
CA THR A 46 13.87 -2.96 -9.08
C THR A 46 13.28 -2.22 -7.87
N VAL A 47 12.04 -1.73 -7.98
CA VAL A 47 11.44 -0.84 -6.97
C VAL A 47 10.94 -1.56 -5.74
N LEU A 48 10.32 -2.74 -5.88
CA LEU A 48 9.66 -3.42 -4.77
C LEU A 48 10.61 -3.80 -3.62
N PRO A 49 11.83 -4.33 -3.86
CA PRO A 49 12.78 -4.60 -2.77
C PRO A 49 13.14 -3.34 -1.98
N LEU A 50 13.36 -2.22 -2.66
CA LEU A 50 13.71 -0.93 -2.04
C LEU A 50 12.54 -0.33 -1.26
N ALA A 51 11.34 -0.40 -1.82
CA ALA A 51 10.13 0.07 -1.17
C ALA A 51 9.82 -0.73 0.11
N ARG A 52 10.06 -2.04 0.11
CA ARG A 52 9.78 -2.91 1.27
C ARG A 52 10.60 -2.55 2.51
N VAL A 53 11.84 -2.09 2.33
CA VAL A 53 12.73 -1.64 3.43
C VAL A 53 12.72 -0.12 3.60
N ASP A 54 11.77 0.57 2.96
CA ASP A 54 11.62 2.03 2.91
C ASP A 54 12.91 2.82 2.65
N THR A 55 13.82 2.30 1.82
CA THR A 55 15.15 2.88 1.63
C THR A 55 15.47 3.02 0.14
N GLY A 56 15.98 4.19 -0.27
CA GLY A 56 16.53 4.40 -1.61
C GLY A 56 15.52 4.43 -2.77
N TRP A 57 14.21 4.41 -2.49
CA TRP A 57 13.18 4.30 -3.54
C TRP A 57 12.45 5.61 -3.89
N ALA A 58 12.83 6.73 -3.28
CA ALA A 58 12.18 8.03 -3.46
C ALA A 58 12.14 8.49 -4.93
N ALA A 59 13.16 8.16 -5.72
CA ALA A 59 13.23 8.51 -7.14
C ALA A 59 12.19 7.78 -8.02
N TYR A 60 11.57 6.71 -7.54
CA TYR A 60 10.66 5.87 -8.31
C TYR A 60 9.18 6.10 -7.98
N ARG A 61 8.89 7.01 -7.04
CA ARG A 61 7.53 7.26 -6.56
C ARG A 61 7.13 8.72 -6.62
N GLU A 62 5.84 8.93 -6.56
CA GLU A 62 5.25 10.20 -6.18
C GLU A 62 5.18 10.32 -4.64
N PRO A 63 4.89 11.52 -4.10
CA PRO A 63 4.49 11.65 -2.71
C PRO A 63 3.30 10.73 -2.37
N THR A 64 3.20 10.34 -1.11
CA THR A 64 2.11 9.47 -0.64
C THR A 64 0.77 10.13 -0.91
N SER A 65 -0.09 9.46 -1.68
CA SER A 65 -1.41 9.98 -2.07
C SER A 65 -2.37 10.02 -0.88
N GLY A 66 -2.20 9.10 0.06
CA GLY A 66 -2.97 9.07 1.31
C GLY A 66 -2.63 7.87 2.17
N ILE A 67 -3.07 7.94 3.43
CA ILE A 67 -2.84 6.91 4.44
C ILE A 67 -4.16 6.61 5.14
N LEU A 68 -4.48 5.34 5.30
CA LEU A 68 -5.56 4.87 6.17
C LEU A 68 -4.96 3.94 7.22
N THR A 69 -5.40 4.04 8.47
CA THR A 69 -4.96 3.15 9.55
C THR A 69 -6.16 2.48 10.20
N ALA A 70 -5.96 1.27 10.72
CA ALA A 70 -6.96 0.55 11.51
C ALA A 70 -6.30 -0.41 12.49
N ARG A 71 -6.81 -0.45 13.73
CA ARG A 71 -6.41 -1.43 14.75
C ARG A 71 -6.95 -2.83 14.41
N PRO A 72 -6.48 -3.88 15.10
CA PRO A 72 -6.97 -5.25 14.89
C PRO A 72 -8.50 -5.33 14.96
N GLY A 73 -9.11 -5.95 13.94
CA GLY A 73 -10.56 -6.12 13.83
C GLY A 73 -11.35 -4.88 13.43
N GLU A 74 -10.71 -3.73 13.22
CA GLU A 74 -11.40 -2.47 12.94
C GLU A 74 -11.45 -2.13 11.45
N ARG A 75 -12.49 -1.38 11.07
CA ARG A 75 -12.56 -0.66 9.80
C ARG A 75 -12.14 0.78 10.04
N THR A 76 -11.31 1.31 9.15
CA THR A 76 -10.99 2.73 9.21
C THR A 76 -12.25 3.57 8.96
N PRO A 77 -12.50 4.64 9.72
CA PRO A 77 -13.67 5.49 9.52
C PRO A 77 -13.58 6.31 8.22
N GLY A 78 -12.36 6.62 7.77
CA GLY A 78 -12.10 7.42 6.57
C GLY A 78 -12.15 6.63 5.27
N ARG A 79 -12.04 7.35 4.15
CA ARG A 79 -11.82 6.82 2.80
C ARG A 79 -10.75 7.66 2.11
N LEU A 80 -9.97 7.05 1.22
CA LEU A 80 -9.18 7.82 0.27
C LEU A 80 -9.96 7.97 -1.02
N LEU A 81 -10.16 9.21 -1.46
CA LEU A 81 -10.65 9.52 -2.79
C LEU A 81 -9.44 9.61 -3.73
N VAL A 82 -9.46 8.81 -4.78
CA VAL A 82 -8.31 8.66 -5.68
C VAL A 82 -8.81 8.70 -7.12
N THR A 83 -8.11 9.43 -7.98
CA THR A 83 -8.24 9.31 -9.42
C THR A 83 -7.11 8.41 -9.93
N PHE A 84 -7.45 7.19 -10.35
CA PHE A 84 -6.51 6.23 -10.91
C PHE A 84 -6.18 6.56 -12.37
N GLU A 85 -4.90 6.78 -12.66
CA GLU A 85 -4.41 7.04 -14.01
C GLU A 85 -4.24 5.73 -14.80
N ALA A 86 -4.82 5.64 -15.99
CA ALA A 86 -4.70 4.45 -16.85
C ALA A 86 -3.22 4.10 -17.15
N GLY A 87 -2.88 2.82 -17.06
CA GLY A 87 -1.51 2.33 -17.29
C GLY A 87 -0.51 2.65 -16.17
N ARG A 88 -0.94 3.32 -15.10
CA ARG A 88 -0.11 3.61 -13.93
C ARG A 88 -0.13 2.42 -12.96
N HIS A 89 0.96 2.25 -12.20
CA HIS A 89 1.03 1.34 -11.07
C HIS A 89 0.95 2.11 -9.76
N TYR A 90 0.18 1.58 -8.82
CA TYR A 90 0.09 2.09 -7.45
C TYR A 90 0.55 1.00 -6.49
N LEU A 91 1.23 1.40 -5.43
CA LEU A 91 1.67 0.54 -4.36
C LEU A 91 0.79 0.77 -3.13
N LEU A 92 0.20 -0.31 -2.63
CA LEU A 92 -0.32 -0.42 -1.27
C LEU A 92 0.81 -0.95 -0.40
N ILE A 93 1.20 -0.22 0.65
CA ILE A 93 2.31 -0.65 1.51
C ILE A 93 2.12 -0.21 2.96
N CYS A 94 2.53 -1.06 3.89
CA CYS A 94 2.57 -0.77 5.33
C CYS A 94 4.02 -0.75 5.80
N HIS A 95 4.51 0.39 6.33
CA HIS A 95 5.83 0.47 6.98
C HIS A 95 5.70 0.64 8.50
N PHE A 96 4.64 0.09 9.10
CA PHE A 96 4.67 -0.11 10.55
C PHE A 96 5.53 -1.32 10.89
N ALA A 97 6.03 -1.34 12.11
CA ALA A 97 6.62 -2.51 12.75
C ALA A 97 5.85 -2.76 14.06
N ASP A 98 5.86 -3.99 14.55
CA ASP A 98 5.15 -4.34 15.79
C ASP A 98 5.82 -3.71 17.03
N THR A 99 7.13 -3.54 16.95
CA THR A 99 7.99 -2.85 17.93
C THR A 99 9.11 -2.12 17.18
N ASP A 100 9.84 -1.24 17.85
CA ASP A 100 10.92 -0.45 17.23
C ASP A 100 12.05 -1.32 16.63
N ASP A 101 12.28 -2.51 17.18
CA ASP A 101 13.31 -3.46 16.73
C ASP A 101 12.78 -4.55 15.78
N ALA A 102 11.47 -4.59 15.51
CA ALA A 102 10.87 -5.55 14.59
C ALA A 102 11.00 -5.11 13.13
N PRO A 103 11.04 -6.04 12.16
CA PRO A 103 11.00 -5.69 10.74
C PRO A 103 9.74 -4.90 10.38
N LEU A 104 9.81 -4.09 9.32
CA LEU A 104 8.62 -3.45 8.77
C LEU A 104 7.65 -4.53 8.25
N HIS A 105 6.35 -4.30 8.38
CA HIS A 105 5.31 -5.21 7.86
C HIS A 105 5.47 -5.46 6.36
N SER A 106 5.96 -4.48 5.60
CA SER A 106 6.33 -4.63 4.19
C SER A 106 7.49 -5.59 3.94
N GLU A 107 8.47 -5.67 4.84
CA GLU A 107 9.54 -6.67 4.80
C GLU A 107 8.98 -8.07 5.05
N LEU A 108 7.96 -8.19 5.91
CA LEU A 108 7.26 -9.44 6.21
C LEU A 108 6.29 -9.89 5.10
N GLY A 109 5.92 -9.00 4.18
CA GLY A 109 4.99 -9.34 3.10
C GLY A 109 4.05 -8.23 2.66
N MET A 110 3.81 -7.22 3.50
CA MET A 110 2.66 -6.32 3.44
C MET A 110 2.82 -5.19 2.42
N ALA A 111 2.97 -5.59 1.17
CA ALA A 111 3.04 -4.74 0.00
C ALA A 111 2.25 -5.39 -1.14
N LYS A 112 1.50 -4.60 -1.89
CA LYS A 112 0.75 -5.06 -3.06
C LYS A 112 0.72 -4.00 -4.16
N VAL A 113 1.02 -4.41 -5.38
CA VAL A 113 0.88 -3.54 -6.57
C VAL A 113 -0.56 -3.62 -7.09
N LEU A 114 -1.13 -2.46 -7.37
CA LEU A 114 -2.36 -2.29 -8.14
C LEU A 114 -2.01 -1.82 -9.54
N VAL A 115 -2.43 -2.57 -10.55
CA VAL A 115 -2.29 -2.18 -11.96
C VAL A 115 -3.58 -1.52 -12.44
N VAL A 116 -3.49 -0.29 -12.92
CA VAL A 116 -4.66 0.44 -13.43
C VAL A 116 -4.85 0.14 -14.92
N ARG A 117 -6.05 -0.30 -15.30
CA ARG A 117 -6.44 -0.62 -16.68
C ARG A 117 -7.60 0.21 -17.18
#